data_AF-A0A2V8WYG2-F1
#
_entry.id   AF-A0A2V8WYG2-F1
#
_cell.length_a   1.000
_cell.length_b   1.000
_cell.length_c   1.000
_cell.angle_alpha   90.00
_cell.angle_beta   90.00
_cell.angle_gamma   90.00
#
_symmetry.space_group_name_H-M   'P 1'
#
loop_
_entity.id
_entity.type
_entity.pdbx_description
1 polymer ?
#
loop_
_entity_poly.entity_id
_entity_poly.type
_entity_poly.pdbx_seq_one_letter_code
_entity_poly.pdbx_strand_id
1 'polypeptide(L)'
;MDKFEEFGKRIDEEFSRIKSIHNFEDFGKRVDEELTRVKSFVKEEVAPETEKRTAKFLREVSEKLTEAAAWIEARNAARNDRNPPAAQSPQNPPTS
;
A
#
# COMPACT_ATOMS: atom_id res chain seq x y z
N MET A 1 -20.83 1.09 23.11
CA MET A 1 -20.34 0.31 21.96
C MET A 1 -19.79 1.31 20.98
N ASP A 2 -18.48 1.28 20.88
CA ASP A 2 -17.63 2.43 20.68
C ASP A 2 -17.48 2.79 19.21
N LYS A 3 -17.61 4.08 18.88
CA LYS A 3 -17.36 4.63 17.53
C LYS A 3 -15.99 4.22 16.97
N PHE A 4 -15.05 3.86 17.85
CA PHE A 4 -13.75 3.30 17.49
C PHE A 4 -13.81 1.86 16.95
N GLU A 5 -14.68 0.99 17.48
CA GLU A 5 -14.90 -0.34 16.91
C GLU A 5 -15.56 -0.25 15.53
N GLU A 6 -16.46 0.72 15.36
CA GLU A 6 -17.14 0.97 14.09
C GLU A 6 -16.16 1.51 13.03
N PHE A 7 -15.25 2.40 13.43
CA PHE A 7 -14.14 2.85 12.59
C PHE A 7 -13.19 1.68 12.24
N GLY A 8 -12.83 0.85 13.21
CA GLY A 8 -11.98 -0.33 12.99
C GLY A 8 -12.58 -1.32 11.99
N LYS A 9 -13.87 -1.67 12.15
CA LYS A 9 -14.59 -2.55 11.21
C LYS A 9 -14.66 -1.95 9.81
N ARG A 10 -14.90 -0.64 9.71
CA ARG A 10 -15.01 0.05 8.41
C ARG A 10 -13.66 0.11 7.70
N ILE A 11 -12.57 0.29 8.42
CA ILE A 11 -11.21 0.20 7.89
C ILE A 11 -10.95 -1.22 7.35
N ASP A 12 -11.27 -2.26 8.10
CA ASP A 12 -11.08 -3.65 7.65
C ASP A 12 -11.91 -4.00 6.39
N GLU A 13 -13.13 -3.48 6.27
CA GLU A 13 -13.96 -3.62 5.08
C GLU A 13 -13.37 -2.89 3.86
N GLU A 14 -12.90 -1.66 4.07
CA GLU A 14 -12.26 -0.88 3.01
C GLU A 14 -10.94 -1.51 2.56
N PHE A 15 -10.13 -2.06 3.48
CA PHE A 15 -8.94 -2.85 3.16
C PHE A 15 -9.26 -4.11 2.36
N SER A 16 -10.37 -4.78 2.66
CA SER A 16 -10.80 -5.97 1.92
C SER A 16 -11.25 -5.62 0.50
N ARG A 17 -11.90 -4.46 0.29
CA ARG A 17 -12.25 -3.95 -1.05
C ARG A 17 -11.04 -3.52 -1.85
N ILE A 18 -10.08 -2.87 -1.19
CA ILE A 18 -8.79 -2.52 -1.79
C ILE A 18 -8.05 -3.76 -2.31
N LYS A 19 -8.11 -4.89 -1.59
CA LYS A 19 -7.56 -6.18 -2.04
C LYS A 19 -8.24 -6.75 -3.29
N SER A 20 -9.46 -6.33 -3.63
CA SER A 20 -10.19 -6.79 -4.83
C SER A 20 -10.00 -5.89 -6.06
N ILE A 21 -9.21 -4.81 -5.95
CA ILE A 21 -8.97 -3.91 -7.08
C ILE A 21 -7.96 -4.56 -8.03
N HIS A 22 -8.36 -4.70 -9.30
CA HIS A 22 -7.57 -5.35 -10.35
C HIS A 22 -6.64 -4.39 -11.14
N ASN A 23 -6.72 -3.08 -10.91
CA ASN A 23 -5.80 -2.10 -11.53
C ASN A 23 -5.13 -1.21 -10.46
N PHE A 24 -3.92 -0.74 -10.78
CA PHE A 24 -3.13 0.08 -9.86
C PHE A 24 -3.62 1.54 -9.76
N GLU A 25 -4.37 2.00 -10.75
CA GLU A 25 -4.88 3.38 -10.86
C GLU A 25 -6.06 3.64 -9.90
N ASP A 26 -7.03 2.74 -9.86
CA ASP A 26 -8.16 2.74 -8.93
C ASP A 26 -7.69 2.50 -7.50
N PHE A 27 -6.64 1.69 -7.32
CA PHE A 27 -5.98 1.53 -6.02
C PHE A 27 -5.36 2.86 -5.58
N GLY A 28 -4.57 3.51 -6.44
CA GLY A 28 -3.95 4.81 -6.16
C GLY A 28 -4.99 5.88 -5.84
N LYS A 29 -6.05 5.97 -6.64
CA LYS A 29 -7.15 6.92 -6.42
C LYS A 29 -7.84 6.69 -5.08
N ARG A 30 -8.10 5.44 -4.70
CA ARG A 30 -8.75 5.15 -3.41
C ARG A 30 -7.85 5.44 -2.22
N VAL A 31 -6.54 5.18 -2.35
CA VAL A 31 -5.55 5.59 -1.34
C VAL A 31 -5.54 7.11 -1.17
N ASP A 32 -5.56 7.88 -2.26
CA ASP A 32 -5.61 9.35 -2.22
C ASP A 32 -6.90 9.89 -1.60
N GLU A 33 -8.05 9.27 -1.90
CA GLU A 33 -9.34 9.63 -1.31
C GLU A 33 -9.33 9.41 0.21
N GLU A 34 -8.81 8.27 0.68
CA GLU A 34 -8.71 7.97 2.10
C GLU A 34 -7.65 8.84 2.81
N LEU A 35 -6.54 9.17 2.15
CA LEU A 35 -5.54 10.11 2.69
C LEU A 35 -6.14 11.52 2.88
N THR A 36 -7.00 11.93 1.95
CA THR A 36 -7.73 13.20 2.03
C THR A 36 -8.67 13.19 3.23
N ARG A 37 -9.38 12.09 3.48
CA ARG A 37 -10.26 11.94 4.66
C ARG A 37 -9.48 11.96 5.97
N VAL A 38 -8.33 11.30 6.04
CA VAL A 38 -7.44 11.37 7.21
C VAL A 38 -7.00 12.82 7.47
N LYS A 39 -6.66 13.57 6.42
CA LYS A 39 -6.29 14.98 6.54
C LYS A 39 -7.43 15.85 7.06
N SER A 40 -8.67 15.62 6.61
CA SER A 40 -9.85 16.30 7.13
C SER A 40 -10.10 15.94 8.60
N PHE A 41 -10.05 14.67 8.97
CA PHE A 41 -10.19 14.22 10.36
C PHE A 41 -9.16 14.88 11.29
N VAL A 42 -7.90 14.94 10.88
CA VAL A 42 -6.82 15.60 11.65
C VAL A 42 -7.05 17.09 11.82
N LYS A 43 -7.67 17.76 10.85
CA LYS A 43 -7.91 19.21 10.91
C LYS A 43 -9.17 19.58 11.68
N GLU A 44 -10.21 18.78 11.56
CA GLU A 44 -11.57 19.15 11.99
C GLU A 44 -11.97 18.47 13.29
N GLU A 45 -11.46 17.26 13.55
CA GLU A 45 -11.95 16.42 14.66
C GLU A 45 -10.89 16.07 15.71
N VAL A 46 -9.60 16.31 15.44
CA VAL A 46 -8.54 16.11 16.44
C VAL A 46 -8.49 17.31 17.37
N ALA A 47 -8.95 17.10 18.60
CA ALA A 47 -8.80 18.09 19.65
C ALA A 47 -7.31 18.25 20.05
N PRO A 48 -6.88 19.44 20.50
CA PRO A 48 -5.48 19.72 20.87
C PRO A 48 -4.87 18.70 21.83
N GLU A 49 -5.67 18.18 22.76
CA GLU A 49 -5.25 17.20 23.77
C GLU A 49 -4.91 15.83 23.16
N THR A 50 -5.41 15.54 21.95
CA THR A 50 -5.23 14.25 21.26
C THR A 50 -4.23 14.30 20.10
N GLU A 51 -3.80 15.49 19.68
CA GLU A 51 -2.85 15.69 18.56
C GLU A 51 -1.59 14.83 18.66
N LYS A 52 -0.98 14.77 19.85
CA LYS A 52 0.25 13.99 20.08
C LYS A 52 0.02 12.48 19.87
N ARG A 53 -1.15 11.96 20.29
CA ARG A 53 -1.51 10.55 20.12
C ARG A 53 -1.83 10.26 18.65
N THR A 54 -2.57 11.14 17.99
CA THR A 54 -2.87 11.02 16.56
C THR A 54 -1.59 11.05 15.72
N ALA A 55 -0.66 11.96 16.00
CA ALA A 55 0.63 12.02 15.32
C ALA A 55 1.46 10.74 15.53
N LYS A 56 1.44 10.14 16.73
CA LYS A 56 2.10 8.85 16.99
C LYS A 56 1.46 7.72 16.17
N PHE A 57 0.14 7.64 16.18
CA PHE A 57 -0.61 6.64 15.42
C PHE A 57 -0.31 6.72 13.91
N LEU A 58 -0.31 7.93 13.34
CA LEU A 58 0.01 8.12 11.91
C LEU A 58 1.43 7.65 11.56
N ARG A 59 2.40 7.85 12.46
CA ARG A 59 3.77 7.32 12.27
C ARG A 59 3.80 5.80 12.28
N GLU A 60 3.13 5.16 13.24
CA GLU A 60 3.04 3.70 13.32
C GLU A 60 2.36 3.09 12.08
N VAL A 61 1.33 3.75 11.53
CA VAL A 61 0.71 3.34 10.27
C VAL A 61 1.68 3.48 9.09
N SER A 62 2.43 4.58 9.03
CA SER A 62 3.45 4.80 7.98
C SER A 62 4.50 3.68 8.00
N GLU A 63 5.00 3.29 9.16
CA GLU A 63 5.97 2.20 9.31
C GLU A 63 5.43 0.87 8.76
N LYS A 64 4.18 0.52 9.07
CA LYS A 64 3.53 -0.69 8.54
C LYS A 64 3.37 -0.65 7.01
N LEU A 65 3.09 0.52 6.44
CA LEU A 65 3.03 0.68 4.98
C LEU A 65 4.41 0.52 4.34
N THR A 66 5.46 1.03 4.98
CA THR A 66 6.85 0.81 4.55
C THR A 66 7.23 -0.67 4.58
N GLU A 67 6.89 -1.40 5.65
CA GLU A 67 7.13 -2.85 5.72
C GLU A 67 6.38 -3.62 4.63
N ALA A 68 5.12 -3.26 4.35
CA ALA A 68 4.34 -3.87 3.28
C ALA A 68 4.96 -3.63 1.90
N ALA A 69 5.48 -2.43 1.64
CA ALA A 69 6.20 -2.12 0.40
C ALA A 69 7.47 -2.98 0.26
N ALA A 70 8.28 -3.08 1.32
CA ALA A 70 9.48 -3.90 1.34
C ALA A 70 9.19 -5.38 1.04
N TRP A 71 8.07 -5.92 1.54
CA TRP A 71 7.65 -7.29 1.24
C TRP A 71 7.32 -7.49 -0.25
N ILE A 72 6.67 -6.51 -0.88
CA ILE A 72 6.37 -6.55 -2.32
C ILE A 72 7.67 -6.49 -3.14
N GLU A 73 8.60 -5.62 -2.77
CA GLU A 73 9.91 -5.49 -3.41
C GLU A 73 10.71 -6.78 -3.32
N ALA A 74 10.78 -7.40 -2.14
CA ALA A 74 11.45 -8.69 -1.94
C ALA A 74 10.81 -9.81 -2.78
N ARG A 75 9.47 -9.83 -2.87
CA ARG A 75 8.75 -10.79 -3.73
C ARG A 75 9.07 -10.57 -5.21
N ASN A 76 9.23 -9.32 -5.64
CA ASN A 76 9.59 -9.01 -7.02
C ASN A 76 11.03 -9.45 -7.33
N ALA A 77 11.98 -9.14 -6.45
CA ALA A 77 13.37 -9.58 -6.58
C ALA A 77 13.48 -11.11 -6.69
N ALA A 78 12.82 -11.85 -5.80
CA ALA A 78 12.80 -13.32 -5.82
C ALA A 78 12.15 -13.93 -7.08
N ARG A 79 11.26 -13.20 -7.77
CA ARG A 79 10.69 -13.62 -9.06
C ARG A 79 11.65 -13.35 -10.20
N ASN A 80 12.37 -12.23 -10.15
CA ASN A 80 13.37 -11.86 -11.16
C ASN A 80 14.56 -12.83 -11.15
N ASP A 81 15.00 -13.27 -9.97
CA ASP A 81 16.08 -14.26 -9.83
C ASP A 81 15.71 -15.65 -10.37
N ARG A 82 14.41 -15.98 -10.41
CA ARG A 82 13.90 -17.26 -10.94
C ARG A 82 13.73 -17.27 -12.46
N ASN A 83 13.79 -16.11 -13.11
CA ASN A 83 13.66 -15.98 -14.56
C ASN A 83 14.82 -15.14 -15.09
N PRO A 84 16.05 -15.70 -15.15
CA PRO A 84 17.16 -14.99 -15.78
C PRO A 84 16.77 -14.65 -17.23
N PRO A 85 17.09 -13.44 -17.73
CA PRO A 85 16.83 -13.11 -19.12
C PRO A 85 17.50 -14.19 -19.97
N ALA A 86 16.71 -14.88 -20.79
CA ALA A 86 17.20 -15.90 -21.70
C ALA A 86 18.41 -15.32 -22.44
N ALA A 87 19.59 -15.86 -22.13
CA ALA A 87 20.81 -15.54 -22.85
C ALA A 87 20.50 -15.70 -24.34
N GLN A 88 20.61 -14.60 -25.08
CA GLN A 88 20.41 -14.57 -26.52
C GLN A 88 21.27 -15.66 -27.14
N SER A 89 20.64 -16.72 -27.67
CA SER A 89 21.33 -17.77 -28.39
C SER A 89 22.12 -17.15 -29.54
N PRO A 90 23.40 -17.49 -29.75
CA PRO A 90 24.17 -16.97 -30.87
C PRO A 90 23.53 -17.44 -32.18
N GLN A 91 23.09 -16.48 -33.00
CA GLN A 91 22.63 -16.73 -34.36
C GLN A 91 23.76 -17.37 -35.16
N ASN A 92 23.56 -18.61 -35.60
CA ASN A 92 24.44 -19.24 -36.58
C ASN A 92 24.43 -18.43 -37.89
N PRO A 93 25.58 -18.26 -38.57
CA PRO A 93 25.64 -17.51 -39.82
C PRO A 93 24.96 -18.28 -40.96
N PRO A 94 24.42 -17.58 -41.98
CA PRO A 94 23.79 -18.23 -43.12
C PRO A 94 24.86 -18.94 -43.95
N THR A 95 24.65 -20.24 -44.20
CA THR A 95 25.41 -21.01 -45.20
C THR A 95 25.08 -20.50 -46.60
N SER A 96 26.14 -20.35 -47.41
CA SER A 96 26.19 -19.81 -48.77
C SER A 96 25.25 -20.43 -49.78
#